data_AF-A0A1S8A7W6-F1
#
_entry.id   AF-A0A1S8A7W6-F1
#
_cell.length_a   1.000
_cell.length_b   1.000
_cell.length_c   1.000
_cell.angle_alpha   90.00
_cell.angle_beta   90.00
_cell.angle_gamma   90.00
#
_symmetry.space_group_name_H-M   'P 1'
#
loop_
_entity.id
_entity.type
_entity.pdbx_description
1 polymer ?
#
loop_
_entity_poly.entity_id
_entity_poly.type
_entity_poly.pdbx_seq_one_letter_code
_entity_poly.pdbx_strand_id
1 'polypeptide(L)'
;MYLPGSHNFSVRQDLPLNASKLLVPFKANAGDLLLMSGALWHTSGANRTKDEDRAMLFAYYTAPHLRTQVNWATKLSRNIQDLMAPEQRRLLCLDDMVDLSVEGDFRYLSKQYPDVEEAKAKTPNTP
;
A
#
# COMPACT_ATOMS: atom_id res chain seq x y z
N MET A 1 -0.48 -19.87 6.38
CA MET A 1 -1.45 -20.82 5.83
C MET A 1 -2.43 -20.04 4.97
N TYR A 2 -2.94 -20.62 3.90
CA TYR A 2 -3.92 -19.98 3.01
C TYR A 2 -4.96 -20.95 2.50
N LEU A 3 -6.09 -20.41 2.07
CA LEU A 3 -7.14 -21.17 1.39
C LEU A 3 -6.95 -21.01 -0.14
N PRO A 4 -6.57 -22.07 -0.87
CA PRO A 4 -6.38 -21.99 -2.32
C PRO A 4 -7.63 -21.47 -3.04
N GLY A 5 -7.45 -20.59 -4.01
CA GLY A 5 -8.55 -20.01 -4.82
C GLY A 5 -9.42 -18.97 -4.11
N SER A 6 -9.25 -18.74 -2.81
CA SER A 6 -10.12 -17.85 -2.02
C SER A 6 -10.07 -16.37 -2.38
N HIS A 7 -9.08 -15.94 -3.17
CA HIS A 7 -9.02 -14.59 -3.73
C HIS A 7 -10.13 -14.29 -4.74
N ASN A 8 -10.85 -15.33 -5.21
CA ASN A 8 -12.02 -15.19 -6.09
C ASN A 8 -13.34 -15.07 -5.31
N PHE A 9 -13.32 -15.17 -3.98
CA PHE A 9 -14.50 -15.00 -3.15
C PHE A 9 -14.81 -13.51 -2.98
N SER A 10 -16.07 -13.15 -3.23
CA SER A 10 -16.51 -11.76 -3.17
C SER A 10 -17.23 -11.46 -1.86
N VAL A 11 -17.88 -12.47 -1.27
CA VAL A 11 -18.62 -12.33 -0.02
C VAL A 11 -18.26 -13.45 0.96
N ARG A 12 -18.53 -13.22 2.25
CA ARG A 12 -18.23 -14.19 3.32
C ARG A 12 -18.93 -15.53 3.10
N GLN A 13 -20.11 -15.53 2.48
CA GLN A 13 -20.92 -16.70 2.20
C GLN A 13 -20.27 -17.63 1.16
N ASP A 14 -19.33 -17.13 0.35
CA ASP A 14 -18.58 -17.94 -0.61
C ASP A 14 -17.58 -18.88 0.09
N LEU A 15 -17.26 -18.61 1.36
CA LEU A 15 -16.37 -19.46 2.14
C LEU A 15 -17.02 -20.80 2.47
N PRO A 16 -16.32 -21.91 2.21
CA PRO A 16 -16.76 -23.21 2.70
C PRO A 16 -16.90 -23.19 4.23
N LEU A 17 -17.96 -23.80 4.77
CA LEU A 17 -18.18 -23.91 6.22
C LEU A 17 -17.01 -24.61 6.94
N ASN A 18 -16.29 -25.48 6.23
CA ASN A 18 -15.09 -26.18 6.69
C ASN A 18 -13.78 -25.50 6.27
N ALA A 19 -13.79 -24.21 5.91
CA ALA A 19 -12.62 -23.48 5.40
C ALA A 19 -11.36 -23.64 6.29
N SER A 20 -11.52 -23.70 7.61
CA SER A 20 -10.41 -23.91 8.54
C SER A 20 -9.66 -25.22 8.31
N LYS A 21 -10.34 -26.28 7.82
CA LYS A 21 -9.74 -27.58 7.49
C LYS A 21 -9.13 -27.62 6.08
N LEU A 22 -9.43 -26.63 5.24
CA LEU A 22 -8.95 -26.53 3.86
C LEU A 22 -7.71 -25.63 3.73
N LEU A 23 -7.27 -25.00 4.82
CA LEU A 23 -6.07 -24.19 4.84
C LEU A 23 -4.82 -25.05 4.63
N VAL A 24 -3.95 -24.61 3.73
CA VAL A 24 -2.65 -25.25 3.46
C VAL A 24 -1.50 -24.35 3.89
N PRO A 25 -0.36 -24.90 4.36
CA PRO A 25 0.80 -24.09 4.72
C PRO A 25 1.49 -23.53 3.48
N PHE A 26 2.11 -22.36 3.63
CA PHE A 26 3.14 -21.92 2.70
C PHE A 26 4.43 -22.67 3.04
N LYS A 27 5.10 -23.23 2.04
CA LYS A 27 6.42 -23.85 2.17
C LYS A 27 7.38 -23.06 1.29
N ALA A 28 8.43 -22.53 1.91
CA ALA A 28 9.39 -21.63 1.29
C ALA A 28 10.72 -21.75 2.03
N ASN A 29 11.82 -21.61 1.31
CA ASN A 29 13.17 -21.50 1.84
C ASN A 29 13.54 -20.03 2.09
N ALA A 30 14.66 -19.80 2.77
CA ALA A 30 15.20 -18.45 2.91
C ALA A 30 15.52 -17.85 1.52
N GLY A 31 14.99 -16.66 1.25
CA GLY A 31 15.14 -15.97 -0.04
C GLY A 31 13.98 -16.19 -1.01
N ASP A 32 13.12 -17.18 -0.78
CA ASP A 32 11.90 -17.35 -1.57
C ASP A 32 10.92 -16.19 -1.29
N LEU A 33 10.23 -15.73 -2.34
CA LEU A 33 9.18 -14.72 -2.23
C LEU A 33 7.80 -15.36 -2.36
N LEU A 34 6.93 -14.99 -1.43
CA LEU A 34 5.52 -15.30 -1.47
C LEU A 34 4.73 -14.06 -1.88
N LEU A 35 4.15 -14.08 -3.08
CA LEU A 35 3.28 -13.02 -3.59
C LEU A 35 1.82 -13.45 -3.41
N MET A 36 1.00 -12.60 -2.82
CA MET A 36 -0.43 -12.87 -2.62
C MET A 36 -1.28 -11.64 -2.88
N SER A 37 -2.48 -11.87 -3.43
CA SER A 37 -3.53 -10.86 -3.49
C SER A 37 -3.99 -10.51 -2.07
N GLY A 38 -4.34 -9.24 -1.83
CA GLY A 38 -4.94 -8.80 -0.57
C GLY A 38 -6.29 -9.47 -0.26
N ALA A 39 -6.95 -10.06 -1.26
CA ALA A 39 -8.20 -10.83 -1.09
C ALA A 39 -7.97 -12.30 -0.70
N LEU A 40 -6.73 -12.80 -0.71
CA LEU A 40 -6.44 -14.19 -0.36
C LEU A 40 -6.73 -14.42 1.13
N TRP A 41 -7.59 -15.38 1.45
CA TRP A 41 -7.83 -15.78 2.83
C TRP A 41 -6.62 -16.54 3.36
N HIS A 42 -5.97 -15.97 4.39
CA HIS A 42 -4.76 -16.52 4.97
C HIS A 42 -4.66 -16.23 6.47
N THR A 43 -3.83 -17.00 7.16
CA THR A 43 -3.52 -16.83 8.58
C THR A 43 -2.12 -17.34 8.90
N SER A 44 -1.53 -16.89 10.00
CA SER A 44 -0.30 -17.46 10.52
C SER A 44 -0.51 -18.91 10.95
N GLY A 45 0.40 -19.79 10.53
CA GLY A 45 0.42 -21.16 11.04
C GLY A 45 1.10 -21.22 12.41
N ALA A 46 0.63 -22.10 13.29
CA ALA A 46 1.27 -22.34 14.58
C ALA A 46 2.74 -22.74 14.40
N ASN A 47 3.65 -22.09 15.15
CA ASN A 47 5.04 -22.54 15.22
C ASN A 47 5.10 -23.73 16.19
N ARG A 48 5.45 -24.91 15.67
CA ARG A 48 5.44 -26.17 16.44
C ARG A 48 6.82 -26.77 16.60
N THR A 49 7.85 -26.15 16.03
CA THR A 49 9.23 -26.58 16.22
C THR A 49 9.76 -25.95 17.49
N LYS A 50 10.37 -26.78 18.34
CA LYS A 50 10.92 -26.32 19.60
C LYS A 50 12.19 -25.52 19.34
N ASP A 51 12.34 -24.40 20.04
CA ASP A 51 13.55 -23.56 20.03
C ASP A 51 13.92 -22.97 18.65
N GLU A 52 12.97 -22.91 17.71
CA GLU A 52 13.16 -22.30 16.39
C GLU A 52 12.22 -21.12 16.16
N ASP A 53 12.78 -19.98 15.76
CA ASP A 53 12.01 -18.82 15.31
C ASP A 53 11.76 -18.86 13.80
N ARG A 54 10.59 -18.39 13.38
CA ARG A 54 10.23 -18.22 11.96
C ARG A 54 10.13 -16.74 11.61
N ALA A 55 11.26 -16.14 11.25
CA ALA A 55 11.32 -14.78 10.77
C ALA A 55 10.76 -14.64 9.35
N MET A 56 10.06 -13.53 9.09
CA MET A 56 9.55 -13.17 7.77
C MET A 56 9.65 -11.65 7.61
N LEU A 57 9.97 -11.19 6.40
CA LEU A 57 9.87 -9.79 6.03
C LEU A 57 8.58 -9.57 5.24
N PHE A 58 7.76 -8.61 5.68
CA PHE A 58 6.53 -8.25 5.00
C PHE A 58 6.73 -7.01 4.15
N ALA A 59 6.36 -7.10 2.88
CA ALA A 59 6.19 -5.96 2.00
C ALA A 59 4.71 -5.88 1.60
N TYR A 60 4.08 -4.75 1.89
CA TYR A 60 2.67 -4.50 1.58
C TYR A 60 2.58 -3.41 0.53
N TYR A 61 2.03 -3.75 -0.63
CA TYR A 61 1.86 -2.85 -1.75
C TYR A 61 0.37 -2.56 -1.95
N THR A 62 0.04 -1.30 -2.21
CA THR A 62 -1.31 -0.86 -2.51
C THR A 62 -1.33 -0.06 -3.80
N ALA A 63 -2.53 0.12 -4.36
CA ALA A 63 -2.71 1.10 -5.42
C ALA A 63 -2.29 2.50 -4.93
N PRO A 64 -1.79 3.38 -5.81
CA PRO A 64 -1.25 4.69 -5.43
C PRO A 64 -2.27 5.63 -4.77
N HIS A 65 -3.57 5.43 -4.97
CA HIS A 65 -4.60 6.25 -4.33
C HIS A 65 -4.93 5.78 -2.89
N LEU A 66 -4.41 4.62 -2.47
CA LEU A 66 -4.61 4.09 -1.12
C LEU A 66 -3.45 4.49 -0.23
N ARG A 67 -3.77 4.92 0.99
CA ARG A 67 -2.76 5.23 1.99
C ARG A 67 -2.09 3.94 2.49
N THR A 68 -0.77 3.92 2.51
CA THR A 68 0.02 2.83 3.07
C THR A 68 -0.14 2.75 4.59
N GLN A 69 0.09 1.57 5.16
CA GLN A 69 -0.02 1.36 6.61
C GLN A 69 1.01 2.17 7.41
N VAL A 70 2.16 2.48 6.82
CA VAL A 70 3.26 3.22 7.46
C VAL A 70 3.47 4.54 6.74
N ASN A 71 3.44 5.64 7.49
CA ASN A 71 3.81 6.95 6.98
C ASN A 71 5.35 7.10 6.95
N TRP A 72 5.98 6.62 5.88
CA TRP A 72 7.44 6.59 5.75
C TRP A 72 8.08 7.98 5.73
N ALA A 73 7.41 9.00 5.19
CA ALA A 73 7.90 10.38 5.19
C ALA A 73 8.12 10.91 6.61
N THR A 74 7.32 10.44 7.59
CA THR A 74 7.49 10.81 9.00
C THR A 74 8.41 9.87 9.77
N LYS A 75 8.56 8.61 9.33
CA LYS A 75 9.32 7.58 10.04
C LYS A 75 10.80 7.58 9.67
N LEU A 76 11.14 7.98 8.46
CA LEU A 76 12.51 8.04 7.98
C LEU A 76 13.08 9.45 8.20
N SER A 77 14.31 9.54 8.67
CA SER A 77 15.02 10.81 8.81
C SER A 77 15.40 11.38 7.44
N ARG A 78 15.48 12.73 7.32
CA ARG A 78 15.77 13.39 6.04
C ARG A 78 17.07 12.93 5.40
N ASN A 79 18.15 12.79 6.18
CA ASN A 79 19.44 12.29 5.67
C ASN A 79 19.36 10.91 5.01
N ILE A 80 18.39 10.06 5.38
CA ILE A 80 18.16 8.77 4.73
C ILE A 80 17.31 8.96 3.48
N GLN A 81 16.27 9.79 3.55
CA GLN A 81 15.42 10.12 2.39
C GLN A 81 16.23 10.75 1.25
N ASP A 82 17.22 11.59 1.57
CA ASP A 82 18.08 12.30 0.61
C ASP A 82 19.01 11.35 -0.17
N LEU A 83 19.26 10.13 0.35
CA LEU A 83 20.10 9.11 -0.30
C LEU A 83 19.29 8.14 -1.17
N MET A 84 17.97 8.23 -1.18
CA MET A 84 17.11 7.28 -1.88
C MET A 84 17.05 7.55 -3.38
N ALA A 85 17.09 6.49 -4.16
CA ALA A 85 16.80 6.56 -5.59
C ALA A 85 15.33 6.97 -5.83
N PRO A 86 15.00 7.62 -6.96
CA PRO A 86 13.63 8.06 -7.25
C PRO A 86 12.57 6.96 -7.10
N GLU A 87 12.89 5.74 -7.52
CA GLU A 87 11.97 4.60 -7.40
C GLU A 87 11.68 4.21 -5.95
N GLN A 88 12.66 4.29 -5.05
CA GLN A 88 12.46 4.01 -3.63
C GLN A 88 11.58 5.08 -2.98
N ARG A 89 11.80 6.34 -3.34
CA ARG A 89 10.98 7.46 -2.89
C ARG A 89 9.54 7.33 -3.34
N ARG A 90 9.32 6.88 -4.59
CA ARG A 90 8.00 6.56 -5.14
C ARG A 90 7.31 5.42 -4.37
N LEU A 91 7.98 4.28 -4.21
CA LEU A 91 7.43 3.10 -3.53
C LEU A 91 7.10 3.37 -2.05
N LEU A 92 7.84 4.27 -1.40
CA LEU A 92 7.64 4.66 0.00
C LEU A 92 6.73 5.88 0.17
N CYS A 93 6.16 6.42 -0.92
CA CYS A 93 5.30 7.60 -0.92
C CYS A 93 5.96 8.81 -0.22
N LEU A 94 7.26 9.02 -0.47
CA LEU A 94 8.02 10.16 0.08
C LEU A 94 7.85 11.42 -0.75
N ASP A 95 7.70 11.24 -2.05
CA ASP A 95 7.31 12.31 -2.97
C ASP A 95 5.77 12.34 -3.04
N ASP A 96 5.22 13.49 -3.45
CA ASP A 96 3.77 13.65 -3.60
C ASP A 96 3.16 12.42 -4.29
N MET A 97 1.93 12.07 -3.93
CA MET A 97 1.16 11.01 -4.57
C MET A 97 0.85 11.43 -6.02
N VAL A 98 1.88 11.47 -6.88
CA VAL A 98 1.86 12.04 -8.23
C VAL A 98 0.86 11.32 -9.12
N ASP A 99 0.39 10.13 -8.73
CA ASP A 99 -0.59 9.41 -9.53
C ASP A 99 -2.05 9.85 -9.34
N LEU A 100 -2.37 10.68 -8.34
CA LEU A 100 -3.69 11.34 -8.29
C LEU A 100 -3.72 12.65 -9.08
N SER A 101 -2.55 13.26 -9.32
CA SER A 101 -2.45 14.50 -10.09
C SER A 101 -2.22 14.30 -11.59
N VAL A 102 -1.78 13.11 -12.01
CA VAL A 102 -1.61 12.79 -13.44
C VAL A 102 -2.95 12.41 -14.10
N GLU A 103 -3.90 11.79 -13.37
CA GLU A 103 -5.26 11.52 -13.89
C GLU A 103 -6.29 12.61 -13.54
N GLY A 104 -6.08 13.34 -12.45
CA GLY A 104 -6.90 14.50 -12.12
C GLY A 104 -6.54 15.66 -13.03
N ASP A 105 -7.21 15.80 -14.18
CA ASP A 105 -7.12 17.00 -15.00
C ASP A 105 -7.65 18.22 -14.22
N PHE A 106 -6.81 18.81 -13.38
CA PHE A 106 -7.15 19.96 -12.54
C PHE A 106 -7.45 21.23 -13.35
N ARG A 107 -7.38 21.21 -14.68
CA ARG A 107 -7.97 22.26 -15.52
C ARG A 107 -9.49 22.35 -15.32
N TYR A 108 -10.15 21.35 -14.74
CA TYR A 108 -11.56 21.51 -14.32
C TYR A 108 -11.70 22.54 -13.19
N LEU A 109 -10.72 22.69 -12.30
CA LEU A 109 -10.77 23.66 -11.20
C LEU A 109 -10.77 25.09 -11.73
N SER A 110 -10.04 25.39 -12.82
CA SER A 110 -10.09 26.70 -13.46
C SER A 110 -11.41 26.95 -14.21
N LYS A 111 -12.14 25.90 -14.62
CA LYS A 111 -13.53 26.04 -15.11
C LYS A 111 -14.54 26.23 -13.98
N GLN A 112 -14.36 25.53 -12.86
CA GLN A 112 -15.30 25.53 -11.73
C GLN A 112 -15.13 26.76 -10.82
N TYR A 113 -13.91 27.29 -10.75
CA TYR A 113 -13.56 28.46 -9.95
C TYR A 113 -12.77 29.49 -10.80
N PRO A 114 -13.43 30.14 -11.78
CA PRO A 114 -12.76 31.07 -12.69
C PRO A 114 -12.17 32.30 -11.96
N ASP A 115 -12.72 32.66 -10.80
CA ASP A 115 -12.44 33.93 -10.12
C ASP A 115 -11.22 33.87 -9.17
N VAL A 116 -10.54 32.73 -9.04
CA VAL A 116 -9.38 32.58 -8.14
C VAL A 116 -8.14 33.30 -8.69
N GLU A 117 -8.02 33.39 -10.02
CA GLU A 117 -7.01 34.23 -10.68
C GLU A 117 -7.28 35.72 -10.42
N GLU A 118 -8.54 36.15 -10.42
CA GLU A 118 -8.89 37.53 -10.09
C GLU A 118 -8.61 37.88 -8.62
N ALA A 119 -8.76 36.92 -7.70
CA ALA A 119 -8.46 37.13 -6.29
C ALA A 119 -6.96 37.36 -6.06
N LYS A 120 -6.07 36.68 -6.79
CA LYS A 120 -4.62 36.94 -6.72
C LYS A 120 -4.23 38.30 -7.33
N ALA A 121 -4.92 38.75 -8.37
CA ALA A 121 -4.67 40.06 -8.98
C ALA A 121 -5.14 41.24 -8.11
N LYS A 122 -6.08 41.00 -7.17
CA LYS A 122 -6.67 42.03 -6.30
C LYS A 122 -6.01 42.15 -4.93
N THR A 123 -5.08 41.27 -4.56
CA THR A 123 -4.33 41.41 -3.29
C THR A 123 -3.09 42.27 -3.52
N PRO A 124 -3.02 43.51 -2.98
CA PRO A 124 -1.79 44.28 -3.04
C PRO A 124 -0.71 43.54 -2.26
N ASN A 125 0.48 43.39 -2.86
CA ASN A 125 1.69 43.05 -2.11
C ASN A 125 1.81 44.04 -0.95
N THR A 126 1.54 43.58 0.26
CA THR A 126 1.81 44.33 1.48
C THR A 126 3.20 43.91 1.94
N PRO A 127 4.11 44.86 2.25
CA PRO A 127 5.50 44.59 2.58
C PRO A 127 5.70 43.72 3.83
#